data_AF-A0A8I0TXH2-F1
#
_entry.id   AF-A0A8I0TXH2-F1
#
_cell.length_a   1.000
_cell.length_b   1.000
_cell.length_c   1.000
_cell.angle_alpha   90.00
_cell.angle_beta   90.00
_cell.angle_gamma   90.00
#
_symmetry.space_group_name_H-M   'P 1'
#
loop_
_entity.id
_entity.type
_entity.pdbx_description
1 polymer ?
#
loop_
_entity_poly.entity_id
_entity_poly.type
_entity_poly.pdbx_seq_one_letter_code
_entity_poly.pdbx_strand_id
1 'polypeptide(L)' 'MSAGRPLTKAERKAFNRAEHERKIKQDLIAQHGNELGTFYAWLRVVNIRGTQAYRGGDTAFIREVVLALQNVHNRHSG' A
#
# COMPACT_ATOMS: atom_id res chain seq x y z
N MET A 1 17.05 -13.50 7.90
CA MET A 1 17.65 -12.18 8.20
C MET A 1 19.10 -12.24 7.75
N SER A 2 19.48 -11.54 6.67
CA SER A 2 20.86 -11.61 6.15
C SER A 2 21.79 -10.81 7.06
N ALA A 3 22.72 -11.51 7.69
CA ALA A 3 23.75 -11.01 8.60
C ALA A 3 24.58 -9.87 7.99
N GLY A 4 24.65 -8.73 8.71
CA GLY A 4 25.75 -7.74 8.73
C GLY A 4 26.24 -7.08 7.44
N ARG A 5 25.88 -7.56 6.25
CA ARG A 5 26.38 -7.01 4.98
C ARG A 5 25.66 -5.72 4.64
N PRO A 6 26.35 -4.71 4.09
CA PRO A 6 25.71 -3.52 3.58
C PRO A 6 24.62 -3.88 2.56
N LEU A 7 23.47 -3.20 2.64
CA LEU A 7 22.40 -3.35 1.66
C LEU A 7 22.92 -3.02 0.27
N THR A 8 22.63 -3.89 -0.70
CA THR A 8 22.82 -3.59 -2.11
C THR A 8 21.95 -2.41 -2.54
N LYS A 9 22.24 -1.80 -3.69
CA LYS A 9 21.47 -0.68 -4.23
C LYS A 9 19.97 -1.03 -4.39
N ALA A 10 19.67 -2.25 -4.83
CA ALA A 10 18.29 -2.73 -4.99
C ALA A 10 17.58 -2.88 -3.63
N GLU A 11 18.24 -3.50 -2.65
CA GLU A 11 17.70 -3.66 -1.30
C GLU A 11 17.50 -2.31 -0.60
N ARG A 12 18.43 -1.37 -0.76
CA ARG A 12 18.32 -0.01 -0.21
C ARG A 12 17.15 0.75 -0.84
N LYS A 13 16.93 0.61 -2.15
CA LYS A 13 15.77 1.20 -2.84
C LYS A 13 14.45 0.61 -2.32
N ALA A 14 14.38 -0.71 -2.13
CA ALA A 14 13.21 -1.37 -1.57
C ALA A 14 12.94 -0.93 -0.12
N PHE A 15 13.98 -0.86 0.71
CA PHE A 15 13.92 -0.38 2.09
C PHE A 15 13.42 1.08 2.15
N ASN A 16 14.02 1.99 1.37
CA ASN A 16 13.60 3.39 1.33
C ASN A 16 12.14 3.55 0.88
N ARG A 17 11.69 2.71 -0.07
CA ARG A 17 10.29 2.69 -0.50
C ARG A 17 9.38 2.24 0.64
N ALA A 18 9.74 1.17 1.36
CA ALA A 18 8.97 0.70 2.51
C ALA A 18 8.89 1.74 3.63
N GLU A 19 10.00 2.40 3.96
CA GLU A 19 10.03 3.50 4.95
C GLU A 19 9.17 4.69 4.52
N HIS A 20 9.22 5.06 3.23
CA HIS A 20 8.39 6.13 2.69
C HIS A 20 6.89 5.81 2.81
N GLU A 21 6.49 4.58 2.46
CA GLU A 21 5.10 4.12 2.60
C GLU A 21 4.67 4.07 4.07
N ARG A 22 5.56 3.67 4.99
CA ARG A 22 5.30 3.69 6.43
C ARG A 22 5.03 5.10 6.94
N LYS A 23 5.85 6.07 6.54
CA LYS A 23 5.66 7.48 6.90
C LYS A 23 4.31 8.00 6.42
N ILE A 24 3.96 7.76 5.15
CA ILE A 24 2.67 8.19 4.59
C ILE A 24 1.50 7.59 5.37
N LYS A 25 1.57 6.30 5.73
CA LYS A 25 0.54 5.66 6.55
C LYS A 25 0.39 6.35 7.91
N GLN A 26 1.50 6.67 8.56
CA GLN A 26 1.48 7.37 9.86
C GLN A 26 0.90 8.78 9.73
N ASP A 27 1.27 9.52 8.69
CA ASP A 27 0.74 10.86 8.42
C ASP A 27 -0.78 10.82 8.19
N LEU A 28 -1.27 9.84 7.43
CA LEU A 28 -2.71 9.65 7.19
C LEU A 28 -3.47 9.28 8.47
N ILE A 29 -2.89 8.42 9.32
CA ILE A 29 -3.46 8.08 10.64
C ILE A 29 -3.50 9.31 11.55
N ALA A 30 -2.44 10.13 11.55
CA ALA A 30 -2.39 11.34 12.35
C ALA A 30 -3.44 12.37 11.92
N GLN A 31 -3.73 12.47 10.62
CA GLN A 31 -4.69 13.43 10.07
C GLN A 31 -6.16 12.98 10.22
N HIS A 32 -6.43 11.69 10.07
CA HIS A 32 -7.79 11.18 9.92
C HIS A 32 -8.24 10.22 11.04
N GLY A 33 -7.36 9.97 12.01
CA GLY A 33 -7.57 8.92 13.01
C GLY A 33 -7.19 7.54 12.48
N ASN A 34 -7.13 6.57 13.40
CA ASN A 34 -6.56 5.25 13.13
C ASN A 34 -7.27 4.48 12.01
N GLU A 35 -8.61 4.47 12.02
CA GLU A 35 -9.42 3.69 11.08
C GLU A 35 -9.41 4.33 9.69
N LEU A 36 -9.85 5.58 9.59
CA LEU A 36 -9.95 6.29 8.30
C LEU A 36 -8.58 6.54 7.67
N GLY A 37 -7.55 6.85 8.47
CA GLY A 37 -6.18 6.98 7.99
C GLY A 37 -5.60 5.67 7.47
N THR A 38 -5.90 4.54 8.13
CA THR A 38 -5.52 3.21 7.64
C THR A 38 -6.23 2.89 6.33
N PHE A 39 -7.52 3.20 6.21
CA PHE A 39 -8.28 3.02 4.97
C PHE A 39 -7.67 3.82 3.80
N TYR A 40 -7.35 5.10 3.99
CA TYR A 40 -6.71 5.90 2.94
C TYR A 40 -5.31 5.39 2.55
N ALA A 41 -4.54 4.87 3.51
CA ALA A 41 -3.25 4.25 3.19
C ALA A 41 -3.43 3.02 2.28
N TRP A 42 -4.42 2.17 2.56
CA TRP A 42 -4.74 1.02 1.70
C TRP A 42 -5.20 1.44 0.31
N LEU A 43 -6.09 2.43 0.21
CA LEU A 43 -6.59 2.95 -1.06
C LEU A 43 -5.43 3.45 -1.95
N ARG A 44 -4.44 4.13 -1.37
CA ARG A 44 -3.25 4.60 -2.08
C ARG A 44 -2.39 3.44 -2.61
N VAL A 45 -2.10 2.43 -1.79
CA VAL A 45 -1.32 1.25 -2.20
C VAL A 45 -1.99 0.55 -3.37
N VAL A 46 -3.32 0.39 -3.28
CA VAL A 46 -4.15 -0.16 -4.32
C VAL A 46 -4.06 0.63 -5.60
N ASN A 47 -4.21 1.96 -5.56
CA ASN A 47 -4.15 2.79 -6.76
C ASN A 47 -2.78 2.64 -7.48
N ILE A 48 -1.68 2.64 -6.72
CA ILE A 48 -0.33 2.47 -7.27
C ILE A 48 -0.20 1.10 -7.96
N ARG A 49 -0.57 0.02 -7.26
CA ARG A 49 -0.43 -1.34 -7.81
C ARG A 49 -1.40 -1.60 -8.95
N GLY A 50 -2.64 -1.12 -8.84
CA GLY A 50 -3.65 -1.20 -9.88
C GLY A 50 -3.23 -0.46 -11.14
N THR A 51 -2.67 0.74 -11.02
CA THR A 51 -2.11 1.48 -12.18
C THR A 51 -0.95 0.73 -12.83
N GLN A 52 -0.08 0.09 -12.03
CA GLN A 52 1.03 -0.72 -12.55
C GLN A 52 0.52 -1.98 -13.28
N ALA A 53 -0.44 -2.70 -12.70
CA ALA A 53 -1.05 -3.88 -13.30
C ALA A 53 -1.84 -3.53 -14.58
N TYR A 54 -2.60 -2.43 -14.56
CA TYR A 54 -3.31 -1.91 -15.74
C TYR A 54 -2.35 -1.64 -16.90
N ARG A 55 -1.22 -0.96 -16.64
CA ARG A 55 -0.18 -0.72 -17.65
C ARG A 55 0.48 -2.01 -18.13
N GLY A 56 0.48 -3.06 -17.32
CA GLY A 56 0.92 -4.41 -17.69
C GLY A 56 -0.13 -5.25 -18.40
N GLY A 57 -1.35 -4.74 -18.61
CA GLY A 57 -2.46 -5.48 -19.24
C GLY A 57 -3.22 -6.43 -18.31
N ASP A 58 -2.90 -6.45 -17.01
CA ASP A 58 -3.55 -7.32 -16.04
C ASP A 58 -4.78 -6.63 -15.42
N THR A 59 -5.92 -6.87 -16.06
CA THR A 59 -7.23 -6.35 -15.63
C THR A 59 -7.85 -7.20 -14.51
N ALA A 60 -7.40 -8.43 -14.31
CA ALA A 60 -7.91 -9.32 -13.26
C ALA A 60 -7.47 -8.82 -11.87
N PHE A 61 -6.21 -8.42 -11.74
CA PHE A 61 -5.68 -7.85 -10.50
C PHE A 61 -6.45 -6.61 -10.02
N ILE A 62 -6.86 -5.73 -10.95
CA ILE A 62 -7.63 -4.53 -10.61
C ILE A 62 -8.97 -4.93 -9.97
N ARG A 63 -9.66 -5.92 -10.53
CA ARG A 63 -10.94 -6.41 -10.02
C ARG A 63 -10.80 -6.98 -8.61
N GLU A 64 -9.80 -7.82 -8.37
CA GLU A 64 -9.56 -8.43 -7.05
C GLU A 64 -9.26 -7.39 -5.98
N VAL A 65 -8.45 -6.39 -6.35
CA VAL A 65 -8.05 -5.33 -5.45
C VAL A 65 -9.21 -4.40 -5.09
N VAL A 66 -10.07 -4.05 -6.05
CA VAL A 66 -11.30 -3.29 -5.79
C VAL A 66 -12.24 -4.07 -4.86
N LEU A 67 -12.43 -5.38 -5.08
CA LEU A 67 -13.24 -6.23 -4.22
C LEU A 67 -12.69 -6.29 -2.79
N ALA A 68 -11.36 -6.37 -2.62
CA ALA A 68 -10.72 -6.36 -1.31
C ALA A 68 -10.96 -5.03 -0.57
N LEU A 69 -10.84 -3.88 -1.26
CA LEU A 69 -11.14 -2.57 -0.67
C LEU A 69 -12.61 -2.41 -0.32
N GLN A 70 -13.51 -2.83 -1.21
CA GLN A 70 -14.96 -2.79 -0.97
C GLN A 70 -15.32 -3.61 0.27
N ASN A 71 -14.72 -4.79 0.45
CA ASN A 71 -14.93 -5.62 1.63
C ASN A 71 -14.40 -4.96 2.92
N VAL A 72 -13.23 -4.31 2.88
CA VAL A 72 -12.71 -3.55 4.02
C VAL A 72 -13.63 -2.38 4.35
N HIS A 73 -14.05 -1.63 3.34
CA HIS A 73 -14.98 -0.52 3.51
C HIS A 73 -16.31 -1.00 4.11
N ASN A 74 -16.96 -2.00 3.53
CA ASN A 74 -18.23 -2.52 4.03
C ASN A 74 -18.13 -3.04 5.47
N ARG A 75 -17.03 -3.72 5.82
CA ARG A 75 -16.79 -4.15 7.21
C ARG A 75 -16.62 -2.98 8.19
N HIS A 76 -16.13 -1.84 7.72
CA HIS A 76 -15.97 -0.65 8.55
C HIS A 76 -17.23 0.23 8.58
N SER A 77 -17.99 0.28 7.49
CA SER A 77 -19.11 1.21 7.29
C SER A 77 -20.48 0.59 7.59
N GLY A 78 -20.62 -0.73 7.60
CA GLY A 78 -21.89 -1.45 7.78
C GLY A 78 -22.62 -1.69 6.47
#